data_AF-A0AAW7KKR9-F1
#
_entry.id   AF-A0AAW7KKR9-F1
#
_cell.length_a   1.000
_cell.length_b   1.000
_cell.length_c   1.000
_cell.angle_alpha   90.00
_cell.angle_beta   90.00
_cell.angle_gamma   90.00
#
_symmetry.space_group_name_H-M   'P 1'
#
loop_
_entity.id
_entity.type
_entity.pdbx_description
1 polymer ?
#
loop_
_entity_poly.entity_id
_entity_poly.type
_entity_poly.pdbx_seq_one_letter_code
_entity_poly.pdbx_strand_id
1 'polypeptide(L)'
;IIAPFEKENEAKVTLEVGNSADRFTKLKNNPNAGIDVIELAQANAAQGGKEGLFEKITEKEVPNLSQLTPGAKEVFESGAGVPIAVNSIGIVYNKEKLGKEIKNWDDLWSADLKGKISVPDVATTAGPLMLYVASEHAGQDIT
;
A
#
# COMPACT_ATOMS: atom_id res chain seq x y z
N ILE A 1 -6.89 9.91 -15.29
CA ILE A 1 -5.42 9.75 -15.32
C ILE A 1 -4.97 9.23 -16.68
N ILE A 2 -5.39 8.03 -17.10
CA ILE A 2 -4.92 7.40 -18.36
C ILE A 2 -5.27 8.20 -19.62
N ALA A 3 -6.55 8.47 -19.90
CA ALA A 3 -6.94 9.15 -21.14
C ALA A 3 -6.29 10.55 -21.32
N PRO A 4 -6.18 11.40 -20.28
CA PRO A 4 -5.38 12.62 -20.37
C PRO A 4 -3.91 12.37 -20.71
N PHE A 5 -3.25 11.39 -20.06
CA PHE A 5 -1.86 11.05 -20.31
C PHE A 5 -1.62 10.57 -21.75
N GLU A 6 -2.47 9.65 -22.24
CA GLU A 6 -2.40 9.14 -23.62
C GLU A 6 -2.52 10.28 -24.64
N LYS A 7 -3.47 11.21 -24.42
CA LYS A 7 -3.70 12.35 -25.30
C LYS A 7 -2.51 13.32 -25.31
N GLU A 8 -1.94 13.62 -24.16
CA GLU A 8 -0.85 14.59 -24.02
C GLU A 8 0.48 14.07 -24.59
N ASN A 9 0.71 12.76 -24.50
CA ASN A 9 1.99 12.15 -24.87
C ASN A 9 1.94 11.36 -26.19
N GLU A 10 0.82 11.43 -26.93
CA GLU A 10 0.57 10.63 -28.14
C GLU A 10 0.88 9.13 -27.93
N ALA A 11 0.56 8.65 -26.73
CA ALA A 11 0.90 7.31 -26.24
C ALA A 11 -0.34 6.43 -26.11
N LYS A 12 -0.15 5.12 -26.05
CA LYS A 12 -1.18 4.14 -25.73
C LYS A 12 -0.79 3.38 -24.46
N VAL A 13 -1.67 3.38 -23.47
CA VAL A 13 -1.51 2.66 -22.21
C VAL A 13 -2.29 1.36 -22.29
N THR A 14 -1.58 0.24 -22.14
CA THR A 14 -2.21 -1.07 -21.99
C THR A 14 -2.18 -1.44 -20.51
N LEU A 15 -3.33 -1.77 -19.94
CA LEU A 15 -3.43 -2.15 -18.54
C LEU A 15 -3.41 -3.66 -18.38
N GLU A 16 -2.57 -4.11 -17.47
CA GLU A 16 -2.67 -5.43 -16.87
C GLU A 16 -3.12 -5.29 -15.42
N VAL A 17 -4.35 -5.70 -15.14
CA VAL A 17 -4.99 -5.54 -13.83
C VAL A 17 -4.97 -6.84 -13.03
N GLY A 18 -4.83 -6.71 -11.71
CA GLY A 18 -4.76 -7.84 -10.79
C GLY A 18 -4.31 -7.36 -9.41
N ASN A 19 -4.36 -8.23 -8.41
CA ASN A 19 -3.80 -7.89 -7.10
C ASN A 19 -2.26 -7.75 -7.19
N SER A 20 -1.66 -7.09 -6.20
CA SER A 20 -0.23 -6.77 -6.23
C SER A 20 0.65 -8.03 -6.20
N ALA A 21 0.28 -9.08 -5.47
CA ALA A 21 1.09 -10.29 -5.32
C ALA A 21 1.17 -11.09 -6.62
N ASP A 22 0.05 -11.24 -7.33
CA ASP A 22 0.00 -11.96 -8.61
C ASP A 22 0.85 -11.25 -9.68
N ARG A 23 0.69 -9.92 -9.79
CA ARG A 23 1.45 -9.10 -10.76
C ARG A 23 2.95 -9.10 -10.44
N PHE A 24 3.32 -9.04 -9.15
CA PHE A 24 4.72 -9.14 -8.73
C PHE A 24 5.31 -10.53 -9.04
N THR A 25 4.57 -11.60 -8.76
CA THR A 25 4.98 -12.97 -9.09
C THR A 25 5.20 -13.15 -10.59
N LYS A 26 4.31 -12.59 -11.42
CA LYS A 26 4.47 -12.60 -12.87
C LYS A 26 5.74 -11.88 -13.32
N LEU A 27 6.01 -10.69 -12.78
CA LEU A 27 7.22 -9.93 -13.08
C LEU A 27 8.48 -10.76 -12.77
N LYS A 28 8.53 -11.38 -11.58
CA LYS A 28 9.67 -12.21 -11.16
C LYS A 28 9.93 -13.39 -12.08
N ASN A 29 8.86 -14.03 -12.57
CA ASN A 29 8.95 -15.25 -13.36
C ASN A 29 9.07 -14.99 -14.87
N ASN A 30 8.86 -13.76 -15.33
CA ASN A 30 8.95 -13.40 -16.74
C ASN A 30 9.72 -12.08 -16.94
N PRO A 31 11.03 -12.13 -17.22
CA PRO A 31 11.81 -10.92 -17.50
C PRO A 31 11.38 -10.19 -18.78
N ASN A 32 10.61 -10.84 -19.65
CA ASN A 32 10.05 -10.26 -20.88
C ASN A 32 8.54 -9.99 -20.73
N ALA A 33 8.07 -9.65 -19.53
CA ALA A 33 6.65 -9.40 -19.27
C ALA A 33 6.07 -8.21 -20.05
N GLY A 34 6.90 -7.37 -20.69
CA GLY A 34 6.46 -6.18 -21.41
C GLY A 34 5.85 -5.13 -20.48
N ILE A 35 6.28 -5.12 -19.22
CA ILE A 35 5.81 -4.20 -18.19
C ILE A 35 6.80 -3.05 -18.09
N ASP A 36 6.38 -1.86 -18.50
CA ASP A 36 7.19 -0.64 -18.39
C ASP A 36 7.08 0.00 -16.99
N VAL A 37 5.88 -0.02 -16.42
CA VAL A 37 5.56 0.54 -15.10
C VAL A 37 4.67 -0.41 -14.34
N ILE A 38 5.00 -0.67 -13.06
CA ILE A 38 4.21 -1.52 -12.17
C ILE A 38 3.88 -0.79 -10.87
N GLU A 39 2.60 -0.72 -10.53
CA GLU A 39 2.13 -0.21 -9.25
C GLU A 39 1.96 -1.38 -8.27
N LEU A 40 2.57 -1.31 -7.10
CA LEU A 40 2.61 -2.43 -6.15
C LEU A 40 2.29 -1.93 -4.74
N ALA A 41 1.78 -2.84 -3.90
CA ALA A 41 1.82 -2.63 -2.46
C ALA A 41 3.28 -2.50 -1.99
N GLN A 42 3.52 -1.65 -0.99
CA GLN A 42 4.87 -1.31 -0.51
C GLN A 42 5.73 -2.53 -0.21
N ALA A 43 5.17 -3.60 0.36
CA ALA A 43 5.91 -4.83 0.66
C ALA A 43 6.51 -5.49 -0.59
N ASN A 44 5.72 -5.62 -1.66
CA ASN A 44 6.17 -6.21 -2.93
C ASN A 44 7.15 -5.27 -3.65
N ALA A 45 6.91 -3.96 -3.59
CA ALA A 45 7.83 -2.98 -4.18
C ALA A 45 9.20 -2.97 -3.46
N ALA A 46 9.20 -2.99 -2.12
CA ALA A 46 10.43 -3.10 -1.34
C ALA A 46 11.18 -4.41 -1.64
N GLN A 47 10.47 -5.52 -1.81
CA GLN A 47 11.08 -6.79 -2.21
C GLN A 47 11.69 -6.69 -3.62
N GLY A 48 10.96 -6.17 -4.60
CA GLY A 48 11.48 -6.00 -5.97
C GLY A 48 12.70 -5.08 -6.03
N GLY A 49 12.73 -4.02 -5.23
CA GLY A 49 13.89 -3.15 -5.07
C GLY A 49 15.12 -3.89 -4.51
N LYS A 50 14.91 -4.69 -3.45
CA LYS A 50 15.97 -5.53 -2.87
C LYS A 50 16.49 -6.59 -3.84
N GLU A 51 15.61 -7.13 -4.68
CA GLU A 51 15.94 -8.11 -5.72
C GLU A 51 16.52 -7.47 -6.99
N GLY A 52 16.61 -6.14 -7.06
CA GLY A 52 17.17 -5.42 -8.19
C GLY A 52 16.32 -5.48 -9.46
N LEU A 53 15.00 -5.68 -9.32
CA LEU A 53 14.07 -5.85 -10.45
C LEU A 53 13.67 -4.54 -11.13
N PHE A 54 14.02 -3.39 -10.54
CA PHE A 54 13.58 -2.07 -11.00
C PHE A 54 14.75 -1.19 -11.42
N GLU A 55 14.53 -0.40 -12.46
CA GLU A 55 15.45 0.66 -12.85
C GLU A 55 15.45 1.79 -11.82
N LYS A 56 16.63 2.39 -11.60
CA LYS A 56 16.76 3.57 -10.75
C LYS A 56 16.42 4.81 -11.56
N ILE A 57 15.47 5.58 -11.07
CA ILE A 57 15.12 6.90 -11.62
C ILE A 57 15.59 8.01 -10.69
N THR A 58 15.85 9.18 -11.24
CA THR A 58 16.26 10.37 -10.47
C THR A 58 15.40 11.58 -10.84
N GLU A 59 15.60 12.70 -10.14
CA GLU A 59 14.95 13.98 -10.48
C GLU A 59 15.24 14.48 -11.90
N LYS A 60 16.32 13.98 -12.54
CA LYS A 60 16.62 14.27 -13.93
C LYS A 60 15.55 13.71 -14.88
N GLU A 61 15.13 12.47 -14.65
CA GLU A 61 14.10 11.80 -15.44
C GLU A 61 12.69 12.17 -14.93
N VAL A 62 12.52 12.28 -13.61
CA VAL A 62 11.23 12.55 -12.96
C VAL A 62 11.37 13.75 -12.00
N PRO A 63 11.27 15.00 -12.51
CA PRO A 63 11.49 16.21 -11.70
C PRO A 63 10.56 16.35 -10.49
N ASN A 64 9.37 15.75 -10.55
CA ASN A 64 8.39 15.77 -9.45
C ASN A 64 8.83 14.96 -8.22
N LEU A 65 9.91 14.17 -8.30
CA LEU A 65 10.53 13.55 -7.12
C LEU A 65 10.98 14.59 -6.08
N SER A 66 11.29 15.81 -6.53
CA SER A 66 11.60 16.95 -5.65
C SER A 66 10.43 17.37 -4.74
N GLN A 67 9.21 16.94 -5.05
CA GLN A 67 7.98 17.28 -4.33
C GLN A 67 7.55 16.22 -3.31
N LEU A 68 8.32 15.13 -3.15
CA LEU A 68 8.01 14.09 -2.17
C LEU A 68 8.05 14.66 -0.74
N THR A 69 7.06 14.27 0.08
CA THR A 69 7.09 14.53 1.52
C THR A 69 8.26 13.77 2.16
N PRO A 70 8.73 14.17 3.36
CA PRO A 70 9.86 13.48 4.00
C PRO A 70 9.69 11.96 4.11
N GLY A 71 8.51 11.48 4.52
CA GLY A 71 8.24 10.05 4.60
C GLY A 71 8.17 9.35 3.24
N ALA A 72 7.62 10.02 2.21
CA ALA A 72 7.62 9.46 0.86
C ALA A 72 9.04 9.41 0.26
N LYS A 73 9.88 10.40 0.58
CA LYS A 73 11.29 10.43 0.18
C LYS A 73 12.07 9.28 0.81
N GLU A 74 11.86 8.99 2.09
CA GLU A 74 12.47 7.85 2.77
C GLU A 74 12.11 6.51 2.10
N VAL A 75 10.82 6.32 1.76
CA VAL A 75 10.38 5.11 1.04
C VAL A 75 11.04 5.02 -0.34
N PHE A 76 11.11 6.13 -1.08
CA PHE A 76 11.77 6.17 -2.38
C PHE A 76 13.27 5.82 -2.28
N GLU A 77 13.98 6.42 -1.32
CA GLU A 77 15.41 6.20 -1.08
C GLU A 77 15.72 4.77 -0.61
N SER A 78 14.75 4.08 0.01
CA SER A 78 14.87 2.65 0.34
C SER A 78 14.90 1.72 -0.88
N GLY A 79 14.59 2.23 -2.07
CA GLY A 79 14.52 1.47 -3.31
C GLY A 79 13.16 0.82 -3.57
N ALA A 80 12.13 1.17 -2.79
CA ALA A 80 10.77 0.64 -2.93
C ALA A 80 9.95 1.28 -4.07
N GLY A 81 10.59 2.03 -4.98
CA GLY A 81 9.93 2.78 -6.04
C GLY A 81 9.33 4.11 -5.55
N VAL A 82 8.61 4.80 -6.43
CA VAL A 82 8.05 6.13 -6.16
C VAL A 82 6.71 6.01 -5.44
N PRO A 83 6.54 6.55 -4.23
CA PRO A 83 5.24 6.54 -3.57
C PRO A 83 4.26 7.48 -4.27
N ILE A 84 3.11 6.95 -4.67
CA ILE A 84 2.02 7.72 -5.29
C ILE A 84 0.84 7.98 -4.34
N ALA A 85 0.77 7.24 -3.24
CA ALA A 85 -0.27 7.37 -2.23
C ALA A 85 0.29 6.94 -0.86
N VAL A 86 -0.18 7.61 0.19
CA VAL A 86 0.02 7.23 1.59
C VAL A 86 -1.35 6.97 2.17
N ASN A 87 -1.52 5.82 2.83
CA ASN A 87 -2.79 5.38 3.38
C ASN A 87 -2.66 5.18 4.89
N SER A 88 -3.78 5.29 5.59
CA SER A 88 -3.93 4.89 6.99
C SER A 88 -5.12 3.96 7.15
N ILE A 89 -5.18 3.24 8.28
CA ILE A 89 -6.39 2.54 8.71
C ILE A 89 -7.15 3.40 9.72
N GLY A 90 -8.46 3.18 9.80
CA GLY A 90 -9.33 3.85 10.76
C GLY A 90 -10.54 2.99 11.11
N ILE A 91 -11.23 3.38 12.17
CA ILE A 91 -12.42 2.66 12.64
C ILE A 91 -13.66 3.30 11.99
N VAL A 92 -14.32 2.53 11.14
CA VAL A 92 -15.61 2.91 10.54
C VAL A 92 -16.72 2.16 11.28
N TYR A 93 -17.68 2.88 11.86
CA TYR A 93 -18.77 2.29 12.62
C TYR A 93 -20.08 3.08 12.49
N ASN A 94 -21.20 2.42 12.77
CA ASN A 94 -22.51 3.07 12.87
C ASN A 94 -22.81 3.40 14.34
N LYS A 95 -22.69 4.68 14.71
CA LYS A 95 -22.92 5.17 16.09
C LYS A 95 -24.34 4.92 16.59
N GLU A 96 -25.36 5.10 15.75
CA GLU A 96 -26.76 4.91 16.14
C GLU A 96 -27.07 3.45 16.46
N LYS A 97 -26.61 2.53 15.61
CA LYS A 97 -26.80 1.08 15.80
C LYS A 97 -26.01 0.56 17.01
N LEU A 98 -24.84 1.15 17.28
CA LEU A 98 -23.98 0.75 18.38
C LEU A 98 -24.44 1.35 19.72
N GLY A 99 -25.10 2.51 19.71
CA GLY A 99 -25.57 3.21 20.92
C GLY A 99 -24.44 3.81 21.78
N LYS A 100 -23.18 3.70 21.34
CA LYS A 100 -21.99 4.29 21.96
C LYS A 100 -21.00 4.76 20.91
N GLU A 101 -20.05 5.58 21.33
CA GLU A 101 -18.91 5.99 20.51
C GLU A 101 -17.77 4.98 20.63
N ILE A 102 -17.01 4.85 19.54
CA ILE A 102 -15.66 4.27 19.55
C ILE A 102 -14.68 5.44 19.51
N LYS A 103 -13.79 5.52 20.51
CA LYS A 103 -12.87 6.63 20.74
C LYS A 103 -11.43 6.27 20.43
N ASN A 104 -11.06 5.00 20.61
CA ASN A 104 -9.71 4.50 20.35
C ASN A 104 -9.74 3.04 19.87
N TRP A 105 -8.57 2.50 19.55
CA TRP A 105 -8.43 1.12 19.09
C TRP A 105 -8.74 0.08 20.18
N ASP A 106 -8.48 0.38 21.45
CA ASP A 106 -8.75 -0.53 22.58
C ASP A 106 -10.24 -0.83 22.75
N ASP A 107 -11.11 0.11 22.39
CA ASP A 107 -12.56 -0.10 22.42
C ASP A 107 -13.00 -1.30 21.56
N LEU A 108 -12.23 -1.69 20.54
CA LEU A 108 -12.53 -2.84 19.68
C LEU A 108 -12.50 -4.19 20.41
N TRP A 109 -11.81 -4.27 21.56
CA TRP A 109 -11.75 -5.47 22.40
C TRP A 109 -12.88 -5.55 23.45
N SER A 110 -13.80 -4.58 23.46
CA SER A 110 -14.93 -4.60 24.38
C SER A 110 -15.83 -5.82 24.17
N ALA A 111 -16.30 -6.41 25.27
CA ALA A 111 -17.06 -7.66 25.25
C ALA A 111 -18.36 -7.57 24.43
N ASP A 112 -18.96 -6.38 24.35
CA ASP A 112 -20.20 -6.12 23.59
C ASP A 112 -19.99 -6.05 22.07
N LEU A 113 -18.74 -5.97 21.60
CA LEU A 113 -18.34 -6.04 20.19
C LEU A 113 -17.98 -7.45 19.72
N LYS A 114 -17.98 -8.46 20.62
CA LYS A 114 -17.68 -9.85 20.26
C LYS A 114 -18.57 -10.33 19.11
N GLY A 115 -17.94 -10.75 18.01
CA GLY A 115 -18.64 -11.22 16.80
C GLY A 115 -19.32 -10.12 15.97
N LYS A 116 -19.02 -8.85 16.22
CA LYS A 116 -19.62 -7.70 15.53
C LYS A 116 -18.61 -6.83 14.76
N ILE A 117 -17.33 -7.20 14.79
CA ILE A 117 -16.26 -6.49 14.08
C ILE A 117 -15.79 -7.30 12.88
N SER A 118 -15.43 -6.58 11.81
CA SER A 118 -14.67 -7.12 10.69
C SER A 118 -13.34 -6.40 10.65
N VAL A 119 -12.26 -7.15 10.41
CA VAL A 119 -10.91 -6.60 10.28
C VAL A 119 -10.39 -6.84 8.86
N PRO A 120 -9.41 -6.05 8.39
CA PRO A 120 -8.75 -6.30 7.12
C PRO A 120 -8.15 -7.71 7.06
N ASP A 121 -8.25 -8.35 5.89
CA ASP A 121 -7.57 -9.63 5.66
C ASP A 121 -6.04 -9.44 5.72
N VAL A 122 -5.34 -10.40 6.33
CA VAL A 122 -3.90 -10.32 6.60
C VAL A 122 -3.06 -10.19 5.32
N ALA A 123 -3.53 -10.69 4.19
CA ALA A 123 -2.84 -10.61 2.91
C ALA A 123 -3.03 -9.26 2.19
N THR A 124 -3.89 -8.39 2.71
CA THR A 124 -4.11 -7.04 2.15
C THR A 124 -3.15 -6.02 2.76
N THR A 125 -2.99 -4.86 2.12
CA THR A 125 -2.14 -3.75 2.63
C THR A 125 -2.48 -3.33 4.06
N ALA A 126 -3.76 -3.38 4.44
CA ALA A 126 -4.22 -2.98 5.77
C ALA A 126 -4.10 -4.08 6.84
N GLY A 127 -3.86 -5.34 6.43
CA GLY A 127 -3.72 -6.48 7.34
C GLY A 127 -2.58 -6.29 8.36
N PRO A 128 -1.34 -6.04 7.92
CA PRO A 128 -0.22 -5.77 8.83
C PRO A 128 -0.46 -4.58 9.76
N LEU A 129 -1.12 -3.53 9.28
CA LEU A 129 -1.45 -2.36 10.11
C LEU A 129 -2.39 -2.73 11.26
N MET A 130 -3.39 -3.58 11.00
CA MET A 130 -4.28 -4.07 12.06
C MET A 130 -3.56 -5.01 13.04
N LEU A 131 -2.58 -5.77 12.57
CA LEU A 131 -1.72 -6.60 13.42
C LEU A 131 -0.90 -5.76 14.41
N TYR A 132 -0.34 -4.63 13.96
CA TYR A 132 0.34 -3.68 14.86
C TYR A 132 -0.62 -3.11 15.92
N VAL A 133 -1.83 -2.71 15.52
CA VAL A 133 -2.85 -2.26 16.49
C VAL A 133 -3.17 -3.34 17.53
N ALA A 134 -3.28 -4.61 17.11
CA ALA A 134 -3.51 -5.72 18.03
C ALA A 134 -2.30 -6.01 18.94
N SER A 135 -1.09 -5.85 18.42
CA SER A 135 0.17 -5.96 19.16
C SER A 135 0.28 -4.89 20.24
N GLU A 136 -0.05 -3.64 19.92
CA GLU A 136 -0.10 -2.53 20.89
C GLU A 136 -1.13 -2.81 21.99
N HIS A 137 -2.34 -3.24 21.63
CA HIS A 137 -3.37 -3.61 22.60
C HIS A 137 -2.91 -4.74 23.53
N ALA A 138 -2.25 -5.75 22.98
CA ALA A 138 -1.73 -6.89 23.74
C ALA A 138 -0.47 -6.57 24.56
N GLY A 139 0.17 -5.42 24.31
CA GLY A 139 1.48 -5.08 24.87
C GLY A 139 2.58 -6.07 24.46
N GLN A 140 2.52 -6.63 23.24
CA GLN A 140 3.46 -7.61 22.71
C GLN A 140 4.14 -7.07 21.47
N ASP A 141 5.47 -7.04 21.44
CA ASP A 141 6.23 -6.66 20.24
C ASP A 141 6.22 -7.80 19.22
N ILE A 142 5.99 -7.47 17.95
CA ILE A 142 5.93 -8.42 16.82
C ILE A 142 6.94 -8.09 15.71
N THR A 143 7.89 -7.20 16.00
CA THR A 143 8.97 -6.80 15.08
C THR A 143 10.27 -7.55 15.28
#